data_AF-A0A953T0B4-F1
#
_entry.id   AF-A0A953T0B4-F1
#
_cell.length_a   1.000
_cell.length_b   1.000
_cell.length_c   1.000
_cell.angle_alpha   90.00
_cell.angle_beta   90.00
_cell.angle_gamma   90.00
#
_symmetry.space_group_name_H-M   'P 1'
#
loop_
_entity.id
_entity.type
_entity.pdbx_description
1 polymer ?
#
loop_
_entity_poly.entity_id
_entity_poly.type
_entity_poly.pdbx_seq_one_letter_code
_entity_poly.pdbx_strand_id
1 'polypeptide(L)'
;MDWIPCSEQLPADGQRVLCWLPGHSIHLPGLAEKEQRHVVVLRFAEDWFIKNPSKTGRKTHRHFWLGEGSSNCFFEQVSHWMALPEGPGTG
;
A
#
# COMPACT_ATOMS: atom_id res chain seq x y z
N MET A 1 14.18 -9.97 -6.66
CA MET A 1 12.93 -9.41 -6.10
C MET A 1 13.28 -7.98 -5.78
N ASP A 2 12.83 -7.09 -6.65
CA ASP A 2 13.29 -5.71 -6.67
C ASP A 2 12.11 -4.77 -6.41
N TRP A 3 12.42 -3.60 -5.87
CA TRP A 3 11.44 -2.55 -5.63
C TRP A 3 11.10 -1.86 -6.95
N ILE A 4 9.84 -1.92 -7.35
CA ILE A 4 9.31 -1.38 -8.60
C ILE A 4 8.66 -0.02 -8.30
N PRO A 5 9.09 1.07 -8.95
CA PRO A 5 8.45 2.37 -8.79
C PRO A 5 6.98 2.34 -9.26
N CYS A 6 6.07 2.92 -8.47
CA CYS A 6 4.65 2.99 -8.86
C CYS A 6 4.41 3.83 -10.13
N SER A 7 5.36 4.68 -10.51
CA SER A 7 5.33 5.45 -11.76
C SER A 7 5.72 4.64 -12.99
N GLU A 8 6.40 3.51 -12.81
CA GLU A 8 6.89 2.67 -13.91
C GLU A 8 5.92 1.53 -14.19
N GLN A 9 5.52 0.81 -13.14
CA GLN A 9 4.61 -0.32 -13.26
C GLN A 9 3.73 -0.42 -12.01
N LEU A 10 2.49 -0.82 -12.21
CA LEU A 10 1.52 -1.05 -11.15
C LEU A 10 1.29 -2.56 -10.92
N PRO A 11 0.94 -2.98 -9.69
CA PRO A 11 0.44 -4.33 -9.43
C PRO A 11 -0.88 -4.59 -10.17
N ALA A 12 -1.26 -5.85 -10.31
CA ALA A 12 -2.59 -6.22 -10.79
C ALA A 12 -3.69 -5.81 -9.77
N ASP A 13 -4.91 -5.55 -10.25
CA ASP A 13 -6.06 -5.26 -9.37
C ASP A 13 -6.27 -6.39 -8.37
N GLY A 14 -6.37 -6.05 -7.08
CA GLY A 14 -6.49 -7.01 -5.99
C GLY A 14 -5.20 -7.73 -5.60
N GLN A 15 -4.05 -7.45 -6.25
CA GLN A 15 -2.79 -8.08 -5.89
C GLN A 15 -2.28 -7.58 -4.52
N ARG A 16 -1.82 -8.52 -3.70
CA ARG A 16 -1.17 -8.25 -2.41
C ARG A 16 0.34 -8.11 -2.62
N VAL A 17 0.91 -7.01 -2.15
CA VAL A 17 2.30 -6.63 -2.36
C VAL A 17 2.89 -5.99 -1.11
N LEU A 18 4.22 -5.96 -1.03
CA LEU A 18 4.93 -5.08 -0.12
C LEU A 18 4.97 -3.67 -0.71
N CYS A 19 4.68 -2.66 0.09
CA CYS A 19 4.71 -1.26 -0.31
C CYS A 19 5.72 -0.48 0.52
N TRP A 20 6.48 0.40 -0.13
CA TRP A 20 7.37 1.35 0.50
C TRP A 20 6.73 2.73 0.65
N LEU A 21 6.49 3.13 1.89
CA LEU A 21 5.89 4.39 2.28
C LEU A 21 6.93 5.29 2.97
N PRO A 22 7.46 6.31 2.28
CA PRO A 22 8.39 7.26 2.89
C PRO A 22 7.66 8.01 4.02
N GLY A 23 8.23 7.96 5.23
CA GLY A 23 7.68 8.63 6.40
C GLY A 23 6.49 7.94 7.07
N HIS A 24 6.14 6.70 6.71
CA HIS A 24 5.11 5.97 7.44
C HIS A 24 5.56 5.67 8.88
N SER A 25 4.78 6.18 9.84
CA SER A 25 5.02 6.03 11.27
C SER A 25 3.82 5.37 11.94
N ILE A 26 4.07 4.36 12.77
CA ILE A 26 3.04 3.70 13.57
C ILE A 26 3.12 4.16 15.02
N HIS A 27 1.97 4.27 15.69
CA HIS A 27 1.95 4.49 17.14
C HIS A 27 2.20 3.15 17.84
N LEU A 28 3.07 3.19 18.85
CA LEU A 28 3.32 2.02 19.68
C LEU A 28 2.19 1.85 20.72
N PRO A 29 1.60 0.66 20.85
CA PRO A 29 0.56 0.42 21.87
C PRO A 29 1.09 0.72 23.27
N GLY A 30 0.41 1.61 24.00
CA GLY A 30 0.77 1.95 25.38
C GLY A 30 1.90 2.97 25.53
N LEU A 31 2.45 3.51 24.44
CA LEU A 31 3.46 4.57 24.46
C LEU A 31 3.02 5.77 23.61
N ALA A 32 3.47 6.97 23.96
CA ALA A 32 3.23 8.19 23.17
C ALA A 32 4.16 8.29 21.94
N GLU A 33 5.14 7.40 21.83
CA GLU A 33 6.16 7.38 20.80
C GLU A 33 5.67 6.74 19.49
N LYS A 34 6.32 7.13 18.39
CA LYS A 34 6.07 6.60 17.05
C LYS A 34 7.30 5.88 16.53
N GLU A 35 7.10 4.75 15.89
CA GLU A 35 8.15 4.01 15.18
C GLU A 35 7.99 4.22 13.67
N GLN A 36 9.09 4.47 12.97
CA GLN A 36 9.09 4.49 11.51
C GLN A 36 9.03 3.07 10.97
N ARG A 37 7.98 2.77 10.20
CA ARG A 37 7.80 1.49 9.52
C ARG A 37 7.49 1.73 8.05
N HIS A 38 8.54 1.80 7.25
CA HIS A 38 8.43 2.14 5.83
C HIS A 38 7.81 1.03 4.97
N VAL A 39 7.91 -0.23 5.39
CA VAL A 39 7.39 -1.38 4.65
C VAL A 39 6.07 -1.85 5.25
N VAL A 40 5.02 -1.89 4.43
CA VAL A 40 3.68 -2.35 4.82
C VAL A 40 3.13 -3.27 3.73
N VAL A 41 2.38 -4.31 4.12
CA VAL A 41 1.62 -5.13 3.17
C VAL A 41 0.33 -4.40 2.82
N LEU A 42 0.11 -4.14 1.54
CA LEU A 42 -1.12 -3.52 1.02
C LEU A 42 -1.65 -4.33 -0.16
N ARG A 43 -2.94 -4.15 -0.44
CA ARG A 43 -3.60 -4.67 -1.63
C ARG A 43 -3.89 -3.53 -2.61
N PHE A 44 -3.44 -3.68 -3.85
CA PHE A 44 -3.71 -2.68 -4.88
C PHE A 44 -5.18 -2.71 -5.29
N ALA A 45 -5.81 -1.54 -5.40
CA ALA A 45 -7.17 -1.38 -5.86
C ALA A 45 -7.20 -0.44 -7.07
N GLU A 46 -7.36 -1.03 -8.25
CA GLU A 46 -7.40 -0.31 -9.51
C GLU A 46 -8.74 0.43 -9.65
N ASP A 47 -8.66 1.68 -10.13
CA ASP A 47 -9.81 2.58 -10.36
C ASP A 47 -10.83 2.65 -9.21
N TRP A 48 -10.38 2.47 -7.97
CA TRP A 48 -11.21 2.44 -6.77
C TRP A 48 -12.19 3.61 -6.69
N PHE A 49 -11.74 4.82 -6.98
CA PHE A 49 -12.54 6.03 -6.89
C PHE A 49 -13.47 6.24 -8.10
N ILE A 50 -13.13 5.67 -9.27
CA ILE A 50 -14.03 5.66 -10.44
C ILE A 50 -15.17 4.67 -10.18
N LYS A 51 -14.86 3.50 -9.63
CA LYS A 51 -15.84 2.47 -9.25
C LYS A 51 -16.70 2.88 -8.05
N ASN A 52 -16.23 3.82 -7.21
CA ASN A 52 -16.93 4.30 -6.01
C ASN A 52 -17.06 5.84 -5.99
N PRO A 53 -17.92 6.42 -6.84
CA PRO A 53 -18.05 7.87 -6.96
C PRO A 53 -18.58 8.58 -5.70
N SER A 54 -19.21 7.87 -4.75
CA SER A 54 -19.57 8.44 -3.44
C SER A 54 -18.36 8.71 -2.53
N LYS A 55 -17.17 8.19 -2.88
CA LYS A 55 -15.94 8.34 -2.11
C LYS A 55 -14.95 9.35 -2.72
N THR A 56 -15.33 10.07 -3.78
CA THR A 56 -14.48 10.98 -4.57
C THR A 56 -14.47 12.44 -4.07
N GLY A 57 -14.79 12.68 -2.79
CA GLY A 57 -14.90 14.04 -2.22
C GLY A 57 -13.61 14.89 -2.26
N ARG A 58 -12.51 14.37 -2.82
CA ARG A 58 -11.22 15.05 -3.02
C ARG A 58 -10.64 14.67 -4.38
N LYS A 59 -9.90 15.60 -5.01
CA LYS A 59 -9.07 15.31 -6.19
C LYS A 59 -7.90 14.42 -5.75
N THR A 60 -8.03 13.11 -5.90
CA THR A 60 -6.98 12.12 -5.62
C THR A 60 -6.74 11.28 -6.86
N HIS A 61 -5.62 10.53 -6.89
CA HIS A 61 -5.43 9.50 -7.91
C HIS A 61 -6.64 8.53 -7.95
N ARG A 62 -6.88 7.94 -9.12
CA ARG A 62 -7.98 6.99 -9.33
C ARG A 62 -7.79 5.66 -8.60
N HIS A 63 -6.53 5.28 -8.37
CA HIS A 63 -6.12 4.05 -7.69
C HIS A 63 -6.04 4.25 -6.17
N PHE A 64 -6.05 3.14 -5.44
CA PHE A 64 -5.99 3.16 -3.99
C PHE A 64 -5.23 1.95 -3.43
N TRP A 65 -4.77 2.06 -2.18
CA TRP A 65 -4.13 0.96 -1.47
C TRP A 65 -4.95 0.57 -0.25
N LEU A 66 -5.39 -0.69 -0.23
CA LEU A 66 -6.17 -1.23 0.88
C LEU A 66 -5.24 -1.89 1.89
N GLY A 67 -5.34 -1.47 3.15
CA GLY A 67 -4.58 -2.05 4.25
C GLY A 67 -5.19 -3.38 4.71
N GLU A 68 -4.34 -4.37 4.98
CA GLU A 68 -4.74 -5.66 5.54
C GLU A 68 -4.16 -5.79 6.95
N GLY A 69 -4.88 -5.25 7.93
CA GLY A 69 -4.36 -5.07 9.30
C GLY A 69 -3.58 -3.76 9.50
N SER A 70 -3.44 -2.95 8.44
CA SER A 70 -2.95 -1.58 8.45
C SER A 70 -4.04 -0.60 7.97
N SER A 71 -3.80 0.70 8.11
CA SER A 71 -4.67 1.72 7.51
C SER A 71 -4.56 1.72 5.98
N ASN A 72 -5.65 2.09 5.30
CA ASN A 72 -5.60 2.34 3.86
C ASN A 72 -4.71 3.53 3.53
N CYS A 73 -4.12 3.54 2.34
CA CYS A 73 -3.24 4.60 1.88
C CYS A 73 -3.71 5.16 0.53
N PHE A 74 -3.59 6.48 0.38
CA PHE A 74 -3.74 7.12 -0.93
C PHE A 74 -2.60 6.69 -1.84
N PHE A 75 -2.84 6.69 -3.14
CA PHE A 75 -1.89 6.21 -4.14
C PHE A 75 -0.53 6.91 -4.02
N GLU A 76 -0.56 8.23 -3.82
CA GLU A 76 0.60 9.13 -3.75
C GLU A 76 1.48 8.90 -2.50
N GLN A 77 0.99 8.14 -1.52
CA GLN A 77 1.75 7.82 -0.30
C GLN A 77 2.71 6.63 -0.51
N VAL A 78 2.52 5.84 -1.56
CA VAL A 78 3.35 4.68 -1.88
C VAL A 78 4.26 5.03 -3.04
N SER A 79 5.57 4.86 -2.84
CA SER A 79 6.56 5.20 -3.88
C SER A 79 6.99 3.98 -4.70
N HIS A 80 7.15 2.83 -4.05
CA HIS A 80 7.60 1.59 -4.65
C HIS A 80 6.81 0.42 -4.10
N TRP A 81 6.74 -0.66 -4.86
CA TRP A 81 6.15 -1.92 -4.42
C TRP A 81 7.04 -3.10 -4.82
N MET A 82 6.82 -4.24 -4.17
CA MET A 82 7.49 -5.50 -4.48
C MET A 82 6.49 -6.64 -4.33
N ALA A 83 6.56 -7.65 -5.20
CA ALA A 83 5.76 -8.86 -5.04
C ALA A 83 6.02 -9.50 -3.68
N LEU A 84 4.99 -10.07 -3.05
CA LEU A 84 5.19 -10.85 -1.83
C LEU A 84 6.12 -12.03 -2.13
N PRO A 85 7.09 -12.32 -1.24
CA PRO A 85 7.93 -13.50 -1.39
C PRO A 85 7.07 -14.76 -1.38
N GLU A 86 7.41 -15.72 -2.23
CA GLU A 86 6.84 -17.06 -2.12
C GLU A 86 7.20 -17.62 -0.73
N GLY A 87 6.21 -18.21 -0.07
CA GLY A 87 6.43 -18.87 1.21
C GLY A 87 7.47 -19.99 1.08
N PRO A 88 8.03 -20.48 2.20
CA PRO A 88 8.91 -21.64 2.14
C PRO A 88 8.18 -22.77 1.42
N GLY A 89 8.75 -23.24 0.30
CA GLY A 89 8.25 -24.43 -0.36
C GLY A 89 8.21 -25.54 0.65
N THR A 90 7.03 -26.10 0.92
CA THR A 90 6.90 -27.34 1.69
C THR A 90 7.50 -28.45 0.84
N GLY A 91 8.81 -28.61 0.90
CA GLY A 91 9.54 -29.78 0.41
C GLY A 91 9.33 -30.98 1.32
#